data_AF-A0A9Y3VXP1-F1
#
_entry.id   AF-A0A9Y3VXP1-F1
#
_cell.length_a   1.000
_cell.length_b   1.000
_cell.length_c   1.000
_cell.angle_alpha   90.00
_cell.angle_beta   90.00
_cell.angle_gamma   90.00
#
_symmetry.space_group_name_H-M   'P 1'
#
loop_
_entity.id
_entity.type
_entity.pdbx_description
1 polymer ?
#
loop_
_entity_poly.entity_id
_entity_poly.type
_entity_poly.pdbx_seq_one_letter_code
_entity_poly.pdbx_strand_id
1 'polypeptide(L)'
;MTNLVNTSLYSLNKTYDYQSVCDPEKDSKAAAGPRSVYVPTIADFLSIGWWASTAAWSVLQQLFLGLMFPSLLQAESTDDDISDAMFKESCITEQTQYFFDNDEKSYSGVLDCGNCSRMYRAEKLPNTNLVFLITDAKATCLSCDPRPLRQAEQPSEGPDPCDMVDKARYRKGPDVCFDNNEYDEPLCPVSKGSAMSPTPLLLFLVLASGKTILIVEEGLV
;
A
#
# COMPACT_ATOMS: atom_id res chain seq x y z
N MET A 1 -5.49 -3.79 34.83
CA MET A 1 -5.58 -2.49 34.15
C MET A 1 -7.00 -2.16 33.71
N THR A 2 -7.70 -3.04 32.99
CA THR A 2 -9.07 -2.78 32.46
C THR A 2 -10.09 -2.30 33.50
N ASN A 3 -10.11 -2.92 34.69
CA ASN A 3 -11.02 -2.50 35.76
C ASN A 3 -10.69 -1.09 36.31
N LEU A 4 -9.42 -0.66 36.27
CA LEU A 4 -9.01 0.69 36.67
C LEU A 4 -9.56 1.77 35.72
N VAL A 5 -9.75 1.43 34.45
CA VAL A 5 -10.42 2.31 33.49
C VAL A 5 -11.92 2.35 33.76
N ASN A 6 -12.54 1.20 34.02
CA ASN A 6 -13.98 1.12 34.32
C ASN A 6 -14.38 1.87 35.60
N THR A 7 -13.48 1.91 36.59
CA THR A 7 -13.66 2.66 37.85
C THR A 7 -13.24 4.13 37.75
N SER A 8 -13.00 4.65 36.54
CA SER A 8 -12.63 6.04 36.26
C SER A 8 -11.31 6.53 36.90
N LEU A 9 -10.45 5.62 37.39
CA LEU A 9 -9.11 6.01 37.84
C LEU A 9 -8.28 6.55 36.67
N TYR A 10 -8.36 5.85 35.53
CA TYR A 10 -7.75 6.28 34.26
C TYR A 10 -8.82 6.48 33.21
N SER A 11 -8.76 7.61 32.52
CA SER A 11 -9.52 7.83 31.27
C SER A 11 -8.61 7.58 30.08
N LEU A 12 -9.22 7.24 28.95
CA LEU A 12 -8.50 7.02 27.70
C LEU A 12 -9.07 7.90 26.60
N ASN A 13 -8.18 8.45 25.78
CA ASN A 13 -8.56 9.09 24.54
C ASN A 13 -7.87 8.37 23.39
N LYS A 14 -8.61 8.19 22.30
CA LYS A 14 -8.13 7.51 21.10
C LYS A 14 -8.01 8.51 19.98
N THR A 15 -6.85 8.55 19.36
CA THR A 15 -6.54 9.46 18.25
C THR A 15 -6.07 8.66 17.05
N TYR A 16 -6.32 9.17 15.86
CA TYR A 16 -5.89 8.55 14.62
C TYR A 16 -4.74 9.36 14.03
N ASP A 17 -3.62 8.70 13.77
CA ASP A 17 -2.53 9.25 12.99
C ASP A 17 -2.68 8.79 11.53
N TYR A 18 -2.81 9.77 10.62
CA TYR A 18 -3.01 9.53 9.19
C TYR A 18 -1.70 9.56 8.39
N GLN A 19 -0.57 9.85 9.05
CA GLN A 19 0.76 9.99 8.42
C GLN A 19 1.76 8.96 8.96
N SER A 20 1.26 7.85 9.51
CA SER A 20 2.08 6.74 9.97
C SER A 20 2.45 5.77 8.83
N VAL A 21 3.44 4.92 9.10
CA VAL A 21 4.01 3.98 8.15
C VAL A 21 3.88 2.57 8.72
N CYS A 22 3.23 1.66 7.98
CA CYS A 22 3.02 0.27 8.38
C CYS A 22 3.63 -0.69 7.37
N ASP A 23 3.90 -1.90 7.85
CA ASP A 23 4.19 -3.02 6.96
C ASP A 23 2.90 -3.37 6.20
N PRO A 24 2.99 -3.61 4.88
CA PRO A 24 1.83 -3.87 4.06
C PRO A 24 1.24 -5.21 4.49
N GLU A 25 -0.07 -5.23 4.67
CA GLU A 25 -0.75 -6.50 4.89
C GLU A 25 -0.54 -7.36 3.64
N LYS A 26 -0.24 -8.65 3.82
CA LYS A 26 -0.20 -9.61 2.71
C LYS A 26 -1.63 -9.87 2.26
N ASP A 27 -2.17 -8.88 1.59
CA ASP A 27 -3.48 -8.90 1.01
C ASP A 27 -3.45 -9.99 -0.05
N SER A 28 -4.14 -11.11 0.19
CA SER A 28 -4.40 -12.14 -0.82
C SER A 28 -5.41 -11.63 -1.86
N LYS A 29 -5.32 -10.35 -2.24
CA LYS A 29 -5.99 -9.80 -3.40
C LYS A 29 -5.33 -10.53 -4.55
N ALA A 30 -5.95 -11.62 -4.98
CA ALA A 30 -5.54 -12.36 -6.15
C ALA A 30 -5.47 -11.33 -7.29
N ALA A 31 -4.26 -10.87 -7.58
CA ALA A 31 -4.01 -10.05 -8.74
C ALA A 31 -4.61 -10.84 -9.90
N ALA A 32 -5.55 -10.22 -10.61
CA ALA A 32 -6.11 -10.81 -11.81
C ALA A 32 -4.93 -10.97 -12.78
N GLY A 33 -4.33 -12.15 -12.77
CA GLY A 33 -3.22 -12.49 -13.64
C GLY A 33 -3.62 -12.21 -15.09
N PRO A 34 -2.65 -11.88 -15.96
CA PRO A 34 -2.95 -11.54 -17.35
C PRO A 34 -3.83 -12.64 -17.95
N ARG A 35 -5.06 -12.29 -18.35
CA ARG A 35 -6.07 -13.25 -18.85
C ARG A 35 -5.80 -13.75 -20.27
N SER A 36 -4.58 -13.55 -20.78
CA SER A 36 -4.18 -14.00 -22.11
C SER A 36 -2.70 -14.32 -22.09
N VAL A 37 -2.38 -15.59 -22.33
CA VAL A 37 -1.03 -16.06 -22.59
C VAL A 37 -0.73 -15.73 -24.06
N TYR A 38 0.26 -14.88 -24.31
CA TYR A 38 0.77 -14.65 -25.66
C TYR A 38 1.49 -15.92 -26.13
N VAL A 39 1.01 -16.52 -27.23
CA VAL A 39 1.65 -17.69 -27.84
C VAL A 39 2.75 -17.18 -28.76
N PRO A 40 4.04 -17.39 -28.43
CA PRO A 40 5.13 -16.89 -29.26
C PRO A 40 5.09 -17.53 -30.64
N THR A 41 5.27 -16.71 -31.67
CA THR A 41 5.31 -17.14 -33.06
C THR A 41 6.74 -17.53 -33.46
N ILE A 42 6.91 -18.19 -34.62
CA ILE A 42 8.23 -18.60 -35.12
C ILE A 42 9.19 -17.39 -35.26
N ALA A 43 8.66 -16.20 -35.55
CA ALA A 43 9.42 -14.96 -35.61
C ALA A 43 9.99 -14.55 -34.23
N ASP A 44 9.23 -14.76 -33.16
CA ASP A 44 9.67 -14.47 -31.78
C ASP A 44 10.83 -15.40 -31.39
N PHE A 45 10.76 -16.67 -31.80
CA PHE A 45 11.82 -17.65 -31.54
C PHE A 45 13.12 -17.30 -32.28
N LEU A 46 13.03 -16.85 -33.54
CA LEU A 46 14.17 -16.39 -34.33
C LEU A 46 14.79 -15.12 -33.75
N SER A 47 13.96 -14.19 -33.26
CA SER A 47 14.41 -12.99 -32.56
C SER A 47 15.20 -13.38 -31.31
N ILE A 48 14.64 -14.21 -30.42
CA ILE A 48 15.32 -14.69 -29.20
C ILE A 48 16.63 -15.40 -29.55
N GLY A 49 16.64 -16.24 -30.59
CA GLY A 49 17.84 -16.91 -31.07
C GLY A 49 18.94 -15.94 -31.53
N TRP A 50 18.57 -14.85 -32.20
CA TRP A 50 19.52 -13.80 -32.59
C TRP A 50 20.05 -13.05 -31.37
N TRP A 51 19.18 -12.59 -30.46
CA TRP A 51 19.60 -11.93 -29.22
C TRP A 51 20.51 -12.84 -28.36
N ALA A 52 20.15 -14.11 -28.20
CA ALA A 52 20.96 -15.09 -27.48
C ALA A 52 22.33 -15.28 -28.13
N SER A 53 22.40 -15.33 -29.47
CA SER A 53 23.66 -15.42 -30.21
C SER A 53 24.53 -14.18 -30.01
N THR A 54 23.92 -12.98 -30.04
CA THR A 54 24.64 -11.73 -29.78
C THR A 54 25.13 -11.63 -28.34
N ALA A 55 24.33 -12.09 -27.37
CA ALA A 55 24.70 -12.11 -25.96
C ALA A 55 25.83 -13.11 -25.68
N ALA A 56 25.73 -14.33 -26.23
CA ALA A 56 26.79 -15.33 -26.13
C ALA A 56 28.12 -14.83 -26.72
N TRP A 57 28.05 -14.13 -27.86
CA TRP A 57 29.22 -13.50 -28.46
C TRP A 57 29.81 -12.38 -27.59
N SER A 58 28.96 -11.53 -27.00
CA SER A 58 29.38 -10.49 -26.08
C SER A 58 30.07 -11.05 -24.83
N VAL A 59 29.53 -12.12 -24.24
CA VAL A 59 30.14 -12.81 -23.09
C VAL A 59 31.48 -13.43 -23.49
N LEU A 60 31.56 -14.09 -24.65
CA LEU A 60 32.81 -14.66 -25.14
C LEU A 60 33.90 -13.58 -25.34
N GLN A 61 33.51 -12.43 -25.91
CA GLN A 61 34.40 -11.27 -26.06
C GLN A 61 34.84 -10.72 -24.70
N GLN A 62 33.94 -10.59 -23.74
CA GLN A 62 34.26 -10.15 -22.37
C GLN A 62 35.22 -11.13 -21.68
N LEU A 63 35.05 -12.44 -21.90
CA LEU A 63 35.90 -13.48 -21.35
C LEU A 63 37.30 -13.48 -21.97
N PHE A 64 37.39 -13.25 -23.29
CA PHE A 64 38.65 -13.10 -24.00
C PHE A 64 39.40 -11.83 -23.57
N LEU A 65 38.69 -10.71 -23.40
CA LEU A 65 39.26 -9.46 -22.89
C LEU A 65 39.69 -9.60 -21.41
N GLY A 66 38.91 -10.30 -20.59
CA GLY A 66 39.27 -10.59 -19.19
C GLY A 66 40.49 -11.50 -19.03
N LEU A 67 40.67 -12.48 -19.94
CA LEU A 67 41.88 -13.33 -19.96
C LEU A 67 43.13 -12.58 -20.43
N MET A 68 42.98 -11.68 -21.40
CA MET A 68 44.10 -10.89 -21.92
C MET A 68 44.45 -9.71 -21.01
N PHE A 69 43.48 -9.19 -20.23
CA PHE A 69 43.64 -8.04 -19.34
C PHE A 69 42.92 -8.27 -17.98
N PRO A 70 43.51 -9.06 -17.06
CA PRO A 70 42.88 -9.43 -15.79
C PRO A 70 42.68 -8.26 -14.81
N SER A 71 43.31 -7.10 -15.05
CA SER A 71 43.24 -5.92 -14.16
C SER A 71 42.07 -4.95 -14.43
N LEU A 72 41.28 -5.14 -15.51
CA LEU A 72 40.24 -4.18 -15.92
C LEU A 72 38.83 -4.48 -15.37
N LEU A 73 38.55 -5.73 -14.97
CA LEU A 73 37.18 -6.21 -14.69
C LEU A 73 36.96 -6.63 -13.22
N GLN A 74 37.56 -5.93 -12.27
CA GLN A 74 37.20 -6.10 -10.86
C GLN A 74 35.92 -5.31 -10.57
N ALA A 75 34.77 -5.88 -10.91
CA ALA A 75 33.46 -5.36 -10.52
C ALA A 75 32.94 -6.20 -9.34
N GLU A 76 33.02 -5.63 -8.14
CA GLU A 76 32.45 -6.17 -6.91
C GLU A 76 30.95 -5.85 -6.89
N SER A 77 30.09 -6.87 -6.93
CA SER A 77 28.64 -6.72 -6.84
C SER A 77 28.19 -6.85 -5.39
N THR A 78 27.86 -5.72 -4.76
CA THR A 78 27.20 -5.64 -3.45
C THR A 78 25.75 -5.21 -3.64
N ASP A 79 24.90 -6.17 -3.99
CA ASP A 79 23.45 -5.97 -4.10
C ASP A 79 22.74 -7.03 -3.26
N ASP A 80 22.54 -6.78 -1.96
CA ASP A 80 21.68 -7.63 -1.13
C ASP A 80 20.88 -6.89 -0.02
N ASP A 81 20.96 -5.55 0.10
CA ASP A 81 20.34 -4.82 1.23
C ASP A 81 19.22 -3.80 0.84
N ILE A 82 18.75 -3.78 -0.41
CA ILE A 82 17.78 -2.75 -0.89
C ILE A 82 16.30 -3.15 -0.70
N SER A 83 15.98 -4.40 -0.32
CA SER A 83 14.60 -4.90 -0.36
C SER A 83 13.72 -4.46 0.82
N ASP A 84 14.22 -4.41 2.05
CA ASP A 84 13.35 -4.21 3.24
C ASP A 84 12.95 -2.75 3.50
N ALA A 85 13.65 -1.78 2.90
CA ALA A 85 13.32 -0.36 3.03
C ALA A 85 12.22 0.11 2.05
N MET A 86 11.89 -0.70 1.04
CA MET A 86 11.01 -0.29 -0.08
C MET A 86 9.55 -0.73 0.03
N PHE A 87 9.15 -1.49 1.05
CA PHE A 87 7.78 -2.04 1.10
C PHE A 87 6.84 -1.39 2.10
N LYS A 88 7.22 -0.33 2.82
CA LYS A 88 6.31 0.26 3.80
C LYS A 88 5.31 1.21 3.16
N GLU A 89 4.04 1.08 3.54
CA GLU A 89 2.95 1.90 3.01
C GLU A 89 2.47 2.91 4.05
N SER A 90 1.94 4.05 3.59
CA SER A 90 1.23 5.00 4.46
C SER A 90 -0.06 4.37 4.96
N CYS A 91 -0.18 4.23 6.27
CA CYS A 91 -1.34 3.62 6.92
C CYS A 91 -1.91 4.56 7.98
N ILE A 92 -3.16 4.31 8.36
CA ILE A 92 -3.77 4.96 9.52
C ILE A 92 -3.47 4.11 10.75
N THR A 93 -2.96 4.73 11.81
CA THR A 93 -2.77 4.06 13.10
C THR A 93 -3.63 4.68 14.20
N GLU A 94 -4.18 3.83 15.04
CA GLU A 94 -4.93 4.21 16.24
C GLU A 94 -3.95 4.29 17.42
N GLN A 95 -3.87 5.47 18.02
CA GLN A 95 -3.07 5.76 19.21
C GLN A 95 -4.00 5.89 20.40
N THR A 96 -3.71 5.17 21.49
CA THR A 96 -4.48 5.28 22.75
C THR A 96 -3.61 5.92 23.82
N GLN A 97 -4.07 7.02 24.40
CA GLN A 97 -3.41 7.72 25.50
C GLN A 97 -4.24 7.59 26.77
N TYR A 98 -3.57 7.30 27.90
CA TYR A 98 -4.19 7.22 29.21
C TYR A 98 -3.82 8.43 30.06
N PHE A 99 -4.80 9.01 30.73
CA PHE A 99 -4.61 10.18 31.58
C PHE A 99 -5.53 10.12 32.82
N PHE A 100 -5.24 10.97 33.79
CA PHE A 100 -6.10 11.15 34.96
C PHE A 100 -7.13 12.23 34.67
N ASP A 101 -8.41 11.86 34.72
CA ASP A 101 -9.52 12.78 34.50
C ASP A 101 -10.20 13.20 35.82
N ASN A 102 -10.31 12.27 36.76
CA ASN A 102 -10.93 12.50 38.07
C ASN A 102 -9.90 12.92 39.14
N ASP A 103 -10.26 13.87 40.00
CA ASP A 103 -9.42 14.41 41.08
C ASP A 103 -9.49 13.62 42.40
N GLU A 104 -10.32 12.57 42.48
CA GLU A 104 -10.33 11.70 43.65
C GLU A 104 -8.95 11.10 43.91
N LYS A 105 -8.56 11.03 45.18
CA LYS A 105 -7.23 10.58 45.60
C LYS A 105 -7.15 9.08 45.83
N SER A 106 -8.23 8.48 46.31
CA SER A 106 -8.26 7.09 46.75
C SER A 106 -9.33 6.32 46.01
N TYR A 107 -8.94 5.21 45.41
CA TYR A 107 -9.84 4.29 44.72
C TYR A 107 -9.66 2.90 45.32
N SER A 108 -10.75 2.17 45.44
CA SER A 108 -10.73 0.79 45.91
C SER A 108 -11.83 0.02 45.23
N GLY A 109 -11.57 -1.25 44.94
CA GLY A 109 -12.56 -2.10 44.29
C GLY A 109 -12.19 -3.56 44.38
N VAL A 110 -13.14 -4.38 43.92
CA VAL A 110 -12.96 -5.83 43.77
C VAL A 110 -13.10 -6.17 42.29
N LEU A 111 -12.17 -6.96 41.79
CA LEU A 111 -12.15 -7.53 40.45
C LEU A 111 -12.62 -8.98 40.55
N ASP A 112 -13.83 -9.24 40.04
CA ASP A 112 -14.40 -10.58 39.98
C ASP A 112 -14.08 -11.23 38.63
N CYS A 113 -13.38 -12.36 38.67
CA CYS A 113 -12.94 -13.11 37.49
C CYS A 113 -13.70 -14.45 37.38
N GLY A 114 -14.94 -14.49 37.86
CA GLY A 114 -15.77 -15.69 37.97
C GLY A 114 -15.52 -16.43 39.28
N ASN A 115 -14.60 -17.40 39.26
CA ASN A 115 -14.37 -18.31 40.39
C ASN A 115 -13.41 -17.75 41.45
N CYS A 116 -12.82 -16.60 41.19
CA CYS A 116 -11.93 -15.93 42.12
C CYS A 116 -12.10 -14.42 42.03
N SER A 117 -12.02 -13.78 43.19
CA SER A 117 -12.07 -12.33 43.36
C SER A 117 -10.68 -11.81 43.73
N ARG A 118 -10.37 -10.59 43.30
CA ARG A 118 -9.17 -9.87 43.72
C ARG A 118 -9.52 -8.51 44.22
N MET A 119 -9.06 -8.16 45.41
CA MET A 119 -9.20 -6.80 45.90
C MET A 119 -8.01 -5.95 45.46
N TYR A 120 -8.29 -4.68 45.18
CA TYR A 120 -7.27 -3.69 44.89
C TYR A 120 -7.56 -2.38 45.60
N ARG A 121 -6.50 -1.65 45.91
CA ARG A 121 -6.54 -0.30 46.43
C ARG A 121 -5.49 0.53 45.71
N ALA A 122 -5.91 1.67 45.17
CA ALA A 122 -5.06 2.61 44.47
C ALA A 122 -5.12 3.98 45.15
N GLU A 123 -3.96 4.60 45.37
CA GLU A 123 -3.87 5.92 45.98
C GLU A 123 -2.91 6.81 45.18
N LYS A 124 -3.39 8.00 44.81
CA LYS A 124 -2.59 9.00 44.09
C LYS A 124 -1.65 9.69 45.07
N LEU A 125 -0.35 9.71 44.77
CA LEU A 125 0.62 10.37 45.63
C LEU A 125 0.49 11.90 45.49
N PRO A 126 0.41 12.65 46.60
CA PRO A 126 0.28 14.10 46.54
C PRO A 126 1.49 14.74 45.84
N ASN A 127 1.24 15.79 45.07
CA ASN A 127 2.26 16.57 44.34
C ASN A 127 3.06 15.79 43.29
N THR A 128 2.56 14.64 42.82
CA THR A 128 3.19 13.85 41.76
C THR A 128 2.14 13.29 40.79
N ASN A 129 2.58 12.80 39.64
CA ASN A 129 1.76 12.03 38.69
C ASN A 129 1.76 10.52 38.98
N LEU A 130 2.24 10.10 40.16
CA LEU A 130 2.39 8.69 40.52
C LEU A 130 1.15 8.18 41.24
N VAL A 131 0.82 6.91 40.97
CA VAL A 131 -0.26 6.19 41.65
C VAL A 131 0.34 4.94 42.27
N PHE A 132 0.06 4.75 43.55
CA PHE A 132 0.44 3.55 44.26
C PHE A 132 -0.71 2.56 44.25
N LEU A 133 -0.49 1.40 43.61
CA LEU A 133 -1.49 0.35 43.45
C LEU A 133 -1.07 -0.87 44.26
N ILE A 134 -1.95 -1.29 45.17
CA ILE A 134 -1.83 -2.54 45.92
C ILE A 134 -2.92 -3.48 45.41
N THR A 135 -2.52 -4.68 44.98
CA THR A 135 -3.45 -5.73 44.54
C THR A 135 -3.03 -7.07 45.10
N ASP A 136 -3.99 -7.98 45.26
CA ASP A 136 -3.67 -9.39 45.53
C ASP A 136 -2.78 -9.99 44.41
N ALA A 137 -1.93 -10.94 44.78
CA ALA A 137 -0.94 -11.52 43.87
C ALA A 137 -1.59 -12.18 42.64
N LYS A 138 -0.99 -11.98 41.45
CA LYS A 138 -1.50 -12.56 40.19
C LYS A 138 -1.56 -14.11 40.21
N ALA A 139 -0.80 -14.77 41.08
CA ALA A 139 -0.81 -16.22 41.22
C ALA A 139 -2.08 -16.79 41.88
N THR A 140 -2.83 -16.00 42.67
CA THR A 140 -4.00 -16.52 43.42
C THR A 140 -5.25 -16.79 42.57
N CYS A 141 -5.27 -16.25 41.34
CA CYS A 141 -6.42 -16.23 40.44
C CYS A 141 -5.90 -16.12 38.99
N LEU A 142 -5.75 -17.28 38.35
CA LEU A 142 -5.19 -17.42 37.00
C LEU A 142 -6.24 -17.34 35.89
N SER A 143 -7.53 -17.51 36.22
CA SER A 143 -8.63 -17.49 35.25
C SER A 143 -8.98 -16.10 34.72
N CYS A 144 -8.31 -15.05 35.22
CA CYS A 144 -8.57 -13.69 34.82
C CYS A 144 -7.67 -13.30 33.66
N ASP A 145 -8.12 -13.59 32.43
CA ASP A 145 -7.45 -13.11 31.23
C ASP A 145 -8.32 -12.08 30.50
N PRO A 146 -8.38 -10.83 31.00
CA PRO A 146 -8.92 -9.75 30.21
C PRO A 146 -7.99 -9.51 29.02
N ARG A 147 -8.56 -9.22 27.83
CA ARG A 147 -7.76 -8.82 26.66
C ARG A 147 -6.72 -7.78 27.09
N PRO A 148 -5.43 -7.98 26.73
CA PRO A 148 -4.37 -7.08 27.17
C PRO A 148 -4.65 -5.69 26.61
N LEU A 149 -4.73 -4.69 27.49
CA LEU A 149 -4.75 -3.29 27.08
C LEU A 149 -3.36 -2.95 26.56
N ARG A 150 -3.27 -2.60 25.28
CA ARG A 150 -2.02 -2.18 24.66
C ARG A 150 -2.00 -0.66 24.54
N GLN A 151 -0.86 -0.07 24.89
CA GLN A 151 -0.56 1.33 24.65
C GLN A 151 0.54 1.37 23.59
N ALA A 152 0.12 1.19 22.34
CA ALA A 152 1.00 1.23 21.17
C ALA A 152 0.15 1.65 19.97
N GLU A 153 0.81 2.18 18.95
CA GLU A 153 0.19 2.46 17.66
C GLU A 153 -0.27 1.14 17.05
N GLN A 154 -1.55 1.05 16.70
CA GLN A 154 -2.09 -0.13 16.04
C GLN A 154 -2.63 0.26 14.67
N PRO A 155 -2.30 -0.49 13.60
CA PRO A 155 -2.93 -0.26 12.30
C PRO A 155 -4.45 -0.43 12.43
N SER A 156 -5.19 0.51 11.86
CA SER A 156 -6.65 0.54 11.91
C SER A 156 -7.17 1.16 10.61
N GLU A 157 -8.37 0.78 10.18
CA GLU A 157 -9.01 1.36 8.98
C GLU A 157 -9.50 2.80 9.20
N GLY A 158 -9.36 3.32 10.43
CA GLY A 158 -9.80 4.65 10.81
C GLY A 158 -11.30 4.70 11.17
N PRO A 159 -11.86 5.91 11.34
CA PRO A 159 -13.30 6.08 11.49
C PRO A 159 -14.03 5.77 10.18
N ASP A 160 -15.22 5.18 10.27
CA ASP A 160 -16.01 4.83 9.08
C ASP A 160 -16.30 6.10 8.25
N PRO A 161 -15.88 6.16 6.97
CA PRO A 161 -16.16 7.28 6.10
C PRO A 161 -17.66 7.54 5.91
N CYS A 162 -18.50 6.50 6.02
CA CYS A 162 -19.95 6.62 5.84
C CYS A 162 -20.55 7.49 6.95
N ASP A 163 -20.21 7.22 8.20
CA ASP A 163 -20.67 7.99 9.36
C ASP A 163 -20.11 9.42 9.39
N MET A 164 -18.91 9.63 8.82
CA MET A 164 -18.26 10.95 8.77
C MET A 164 -18.95 11.92 7.80
N VAL A 165 -19.54 11.40 6.71
CA VAL A 165 -20.21 12.24 5.70
C VAL A 165 -21.51 12.82 6.25
N ASP A 166 -22.26 12.04 7.04
CA ASP A 166 -23.50 12.48 7.67
C ASP A 166 -23.29 13.68 8.61
N LYS A 167 -22.12 13.76 9.24
CA LYS A 167 -21.69 14.87 10.11
C LYS A 167 -20.44 15.54 9.58
N ALA A 168 -20.49 15.95 8.31
CA ALA A 168 -19.37 16.62 7.66
C ALA A 168 -18.92 17.86 8.45
N ARG A 169 -17.60 18.02 8.56
CA ARG A 169 -16.99 19.17 9.23
C ARG A 169 -17.26 20.45 8.42
N TYR A 170 -17.40 21.56 9.13
CA TYR A 170 -17.54 22.88 8.50
C TYR A 170 -16.39 23.14 7.53
N ARG A 171 -16.74 23.53 6.30
CA ARG A 171 -15.82 24.02 5.28
C ARG A 171 -16.46 25.22 4.58
N LYS A 172 -15.67 26.26 4.34
CA LYS A 172 -16.09 27.40 3.52
C LYS A 172 -15.59 27.18 2.09
N GLY A 173 -16.50 27.20 1.12
CA GLY A 173 -16.17 27.15 -0.31
C GLY A 173 -15.64 28.49 -0.84
N PRO A 174 -15.18 28.51 -2.10
CA PRO A 174 -14.78 29.75 -2.77
C PRO A 174 -15.99 30.68 -3.00
N ASP A 175 -15.77 31.99 -2.91
CA ASP A 175 -16.84 33.00 -3.05
C ASP A 175 -17.25 33.23 -4.53
N VAL A 176 -16.33 33.03 -5.48
CA VAL A 176 -16.59 33.15 -6.92
C VAL A 176 -16.08 31.90 -7.63
N CYS A 177 -16.92 31.31 -8.46
CA CYS A 177 -16.58 30.20 -9.35
C CYS A 177 -16.79 30.70 -10.79
N PHE A 178 -15.75 30.63 -11.62
CA PHE A 178 -15.87 30.91 -13.06
C PHE A 178 -15.95 29.58 -13.79
N ASP A 179 -17.14 29.23 -14.28
CA ASP A 179 -17.37 28.07 -15.12
C ASP A 179 -18.18 28.45 -16.36
N ASN A 180 -18.07 27.60 -17.39
CA ASN A 180 -18.93 27.58 -18.58
C ASN A 180 -19.26 28.96 -19.18
N ASN A 181 -18.25 29.60 -19.77
CA ASN A 181 -18.48 30.85 -20.50
C ASN A 181 -19.09 30.56 -21.88
N GLU A 182 -20.00 31.43 -22.35
CA GLU A 182 -20.77 31.22 -23.58
C GLU A 182 -19.89 31.16 -24.84
N TYR A 183 -18.70 31.76 -24.77
CA TYR A 183 -17.68 31.74 -25.82
C TYR A 183 -16.64 30.62 -25.63
N ASP A 184 -16.83 29.73 -24.66
CA ASP A 184 -15.92 28.61 -24.46
C ASP A 184 -16.18 27.55 -25.54
N GLU A 185 -15.25 27.42 -26.48
CA GLU A 185 -15.21 26.26 -27.37
C GLU A 185 -14.78 25.03 -26.55
N PRO A 186 -15.42 23.85 -26.74
CA PRO A 186 -15.03 22.64 -26.03
C PRO A 186 -13.57 22.28 -26.38
N LEU A 187 -12.66 22.43 -25.41
CA LEU A 187 -11.23 22.13 -25.55
C LEU A 187 -10.95 20.68 -25.98
N CYS A 188 -11.93 19.79 -25.78
CA CYS A 188 -11.93 18.43 -26.30
C CYS A 188 -13.06 18.29 -27.32
N PRO A 189 -12.85 18.55 -28.63
CA PRO A 189 -13.75 18.03 -29.62
C PRO A 189 -13.72 16.51 -29.47
N VAL A 190 -14.83 15.92 -29.00
CA VAL A 190 -15.05 14.48 -29.11
C VAL A 190 -14.87 14.19 -30.59
N SER A 191 -13.74 13.57 -30.94
CA SER A 191 -13.40 13.23 -32.31
C SER A 191 -14.43 12.21 -32.79
N LYS A 192 -15.56 12.69 -33.31
CA LYS A 192 -16.32 11.94 -34.30
C LYS A 192 -15.34 11.79 -35.45
N GLY A 193 -14.67 10.64 -35.50
CA GLY A 193 -13.70 10.30 -36.52
C GLY A 193 -14.28 10.69 -37.87
N SER A 194 -13.75 11.77 -38.45
CA SER A 194 -14.05 12.10 -39.82
C SER A 194 -13.44 10.98 -40.62
N ALA A 195 -14.28 10.15 -41.26
CA ALA A 195 -13.83 9.13 -42.18
C ALA A 195 -13.01 9.85 -43.25
N MET A 196 -11.67 9.75 -43.16
CA MET A 196 -10.80 10.21 -44.23
C MET A 196 -11.16 9.39 -45.45
N SER A 197 -11.87 10.00 -46.40
CA SER A 197 -12.10 9.43 -47.71
C SER A 197 -10.73 9.14 -48.32
N PRO A 198 -10.39 7.89 -48.70
CA PRO A 198 -9.13 7.63 -49.35
C PRO A 198 -9.15 8.33 -50.71
N THR A 199 -8.26 9.30 -50.89
CA THR A 199 -8.07 9.96 -52.17
C THR A 199 -7.57 8.92 -53.19
N PRO A 200 -8.19 8.81 -54.39
CA PRO A 200 -7.86 7.77 -55.38
C PRO A 200 -6.41 7.84 -55.88
N LEU A 201 -5.73 8.96 -55.64
CA LEU A 201 -4.32 9.20 -55.98
C LEU A 201 -3.34 8.26 -55.23
N LEU A 202 -3.66 7.84 -54.00
CA LEU A 202 -2.82 6.90 -53.24
C LEU A 202 -2.88 5.48 -53.81
N LEU A 203 -4.06 5.06 -54.29
CA LEU A 203 -4.26 3.76 -54.95
C LEU A 203 -3.50 3.67 -56.29
N PHE A 204 -3.46 4.77 -57.05
CA PHE A 204 -2.70 4.83 -58.31
C PHE A 204 -1.19 4.78 -58.09
N LEU A 205 -0.67 5.37 -57.01
CA LEU A 205 0.77 5.31 -56.70
C LEU A 205 1.22 3.89 -56.31
N VAL A 206 0.39 3.14 -55.59
CA VAL A 206 0.69 1.75 -55.22
C VAL A 206 0.63 0.81 -56.44
N LEU A 207 -0.29 1.06 -57.36
CA LEU A 207 -0.39 0.29 -58.62
C LEU A 207 0.71 0.66 -59.64
N ALA A 208 1.18 1.91 -59.64
CA ALA A 208 2.21 2.39 -60.57
C ALA A 208 3.64 2.02 -60.13
N SER A 209 3.90 1.82 -58.84
CA SER A 209 5.18 1.27 -58.37
C SER A 209 5.19 -0.25 -58.55
N GLY A 210 5.36 -0.70 -59.80
CA GLY A 210 5.51 -2.10 -60.16
C GLY A 210 6.66 -2.77 -59.41
N LYS A 211 6.33 -3.44 -58.30
CA LYS A 211 7.12 -4.55 -57.75
C LYS A 211 6.17 -5.70 -57.50
N THR A 212 6.19 -6.62 -58.46
CA THR A 212 5.70 -7.98 -58.36
C THR A 212 6.29 -8.64 -57.13
N ILE A 213 5.51 -8.72 -56.04
CA ILE A 213 5.69 -9.77 -55.05
C ILE A 213 4.74 -10.89 -55.50
N LEU A 214 5.32 -11.89 -56.16
CA LEU A 214 4.68 -13.17 -56.44
C LEU A 214 4.33 -13.80 -55.09
N ILE A 215 3.06 -13.74 -54.70
CA ILE A 215 2.49 -14.72 -53.78
C ILE A 215 2.04 -15.87 -54.69
N VAL A 216 2.74 -16.99 -54.56
CA VAL A 216 2.38 -18.28 -55.14
C VAL A 216 1.02 -18.66 -54.58
N GLU A 217 0.00 -18.62 -55.44
CA GLU A 217 -1.30 -19.24 -55.21
C GLU A 217 -1.10 -20.74 -55.48
N GLU A 218 -1.08 -21.56 -54.43
CA GLU A 218 -1.24 -23.00 -54.59
C GLU A 218 -2.68 -23.28 -55.04
N GLY A 219 -2.77 -23.94 -56.20
CA GLY A 219 -4.01 -24.17 -56.92
C GLY A 219 -4.92 -25.24 -56.29
N LEU A 220 -6.20 -25.07 -56.61
CA LEU A 220 -7.30 -26.01 -56.48
C LEU A 220 -7.04 -27.35 -57.21
N VAL A 221 -7.26 -28.46 -56.51
CA VAL A 221 -8.24 -29.52 -56.86
C VAL A 221 -8.93 -29.98 -55.59
#